data_AF-A0A7J2PSX3-F1
#
_entry.id   AF-A0A7J2PSX3-F1
#
_cell.length_a   1.000
_cell.length_b   1.000
_cell.length_c   1.000
_cell.angle_alpha   90.00
_cell.angle_beta   90.00
_cell.angle_gamma   90.00
#
_symmetry.space_group_name_H-M   'P 1'
#
loop_
_entity.id
_entity.type
_entity.pdbx_description
1 polymer ?
#
loop_
_entity_poly.entity_id
_entity_poly.type
_entity_poly.pdbx_seq_one_letter_code
_entity_poly.pdbx_strand_id
1 'polypeptide(L)'
;VSFNYISLISGPSNTSDIRGERVIGMYGAKEVVVILVDDWRTKAFKEDTIYKEFLKCIGCRTCNFTCTASRAFGNIYASKYGLGADGIIRAYIHDGIEAAVKDGLFFCTGCENCLHWCPVSVNLAEVLKSIKKEAIGAGLCPPPLKEYQQKILKEKNPFK
;
A
#
# COMPACT_ATOMS: atom_id res chain seq x y z
N VAL A 1 8.02 4.85 11.76
CA VAL A 1 9.39 4.65 11.21
C VAL A 1 9.36 4.96 9.72
N SER A 2 9.92 6.09 9.34
CA SER A 2 10.07 6.55 7.95
C SER A 2 11.27 5.81 7.35
N PHE A 3 11.12 5.24 6.15
CA PHE A 3 12.21 4.53 5.49
C PHE A 3 12.27 4.91 4.01
N ASN A 4 12.89 6.06 3.72
CA ASN A 4 13.86 6.06 2.64
C ASN A 4 15.08 5.29 3.18
N TYR A 5 15.05 3.96 3.06
CA TYR A 5 16.13 3.10 3.53
C TYR A 5 17.26 3.15 2.50
N ILE A 6 18.21 4.07 2.71
CA ILE A 6 19.50 4.00 2.02
C ILE A 6 20.33 2.97 2.77
N SER A 7 20.56 1.82 2.15
CA SER A 7 21.45 0.78 2.67
C SER A 7 22.83 0.95 2.03
N LEU A 8 23.85 1.19 2.85
CA LEU A 8 25.24 1.22 2.41
C LEU A 8 25.88 -0.11 2.79
N ILE A 9 26.08 -0.99 1.81
CA ILE A 9 26.79 -2.25 2.00
C ILE A 9 28.26 -2.03 1.62
N SER A 10 29.15 -2.09 2.61
CA SER A 10 30.60 -2.02 2.39
C SER A 10 31.22 -3.40 2.30
N GLY A 11 32.31 -3.49 1.51
CA GLY A 11 33.16 -4.67 1.47
C GLY A 11 33.95 -4.87 2.77
N PRO A 12 34.78 -5.92 2.84
CA PRO A 12 35.57 -6.21 4.03
C PRO A 12 36.45 -5.03 4.43
N SER A 13 36.40 -4.65 5.69
CA SER A 13 37.24 -3.58 6.24
C SER A 13 38.71 -3.94 6.09
N ASN A 14 39.57 -2.94 5.95
CA ASN A 14 41.00 -3.13 6.01
C ASN A 14 41.64 -2.08 6.93
N THR A 15 42.76 -2.43 7.56
CA THR A 15 43.61 -1.52 8.33
C THR A 15 45.07 -1.86 8.06
N SER A 16 45.94 -0.85 8.14
CA SER A 16 47.39 -1.02 8.13
C SER A 16 48.04 -0.56 9.45
N ASP A 17 47.24 -0.28 10.48
CA ASP A 17 47.72 0.17 11.79
C ASP A 17 48.49 -0.93 12.55
N ILE A 18 48.35 -2.20 12.11
CA ILE A 18 49.06 -3.34 12.68
C ILE A 18 50.43 -3.42 12.05
N ARG A 19 51.40 -2.67 12.60
CA ARG A 19 52.82 -2.68 12.19
C ARG A 19 53.05 -2.38 10.70
N GLY A 20 52.15 -1.64 10.05
CA GLY A 20 52.22 -1.37 8.61
C GLY A 20 51.82 -2.55 7.72
N GLU A 21 51.40 -3.67 8.30
CA GLU A 21 50.86 -4.80 7.55
C GLU A 21 49.37 -4.62 7.30
N ARG A 22 48.96 -4.85 6.05
CA ARG A 22 47.56 -4.73 5.64
C ARG A 22 46.77 -5.95 6.12
N VAL A 23 45.90 -5.75 7.10
CA VAL A 23 44.98 -6.77 7.62
C VAL A 23 43.57 -6.48 7.10
N ILE A 24 42.92 -7.51 6.53
CA ILE A 24 41.60 -7.40 5.89
C ILE A 24 40.61 -8.31 6.61
N GLY A 25 39.36 -7.85 6.78
CA GLY A 25 38.23 -8.69 7.15
C GLY A 25 37.83 -8.67 8.63
N MET A 26 38.07 -7.55 9.34
CA MET A 26 37.55 -7.35 10.70
C MET A 26 36.01 -7.13 10.70
N TYR A 27 35.51 -6.35 9.75
CA TYR A 27 34.08 -6.03 9.55
C TYR A 27 33.72 -6.09 8.06
N GLY A 28 32.44 -6.03 7.72
CA GLY A 28 31.95 -5.96 6.34
C GLY A 28 31.76 -7.34 5.68
N ALA A 29 30.92 -7.38 4.65
CA ALA A 29 30.53 -8.63 4.00
C ALA A 29 31.61 -9.12 3.03
N LYS A 30 31.97 -10.41 3.09
CA LYS A 30 32.86 -11.04 2.10
C LYS A 30 32.16 -11.31 0.78
N GLU A 31 30.86 -11.53 0.82
CA GLU A 31 29.99 -11.77 -0.34
C GLU A 31 28.65 -11.09 -0.10
N VAL A 32 28.08 -10.52 -1.17
CA VAL A 32 26.78 -9.84 -1.15
C VAL A 32 25.93 -10.44 -2.26
N VAL A 33 24.81 -11.05 -1.87
CA VAL A 33 23.79 -11.56 -2.80
C VAL A 33 22.62 -10.61 -2.77
N VAL A 34 22.32 -9.98 -3.91
CA VAL A 34 21.18 -9.08 -4.06
C VAL A 34 20.06 -9.80 -4.80
N ILE A 35 18.94 -10.03 -4.11
CA ILE A 35 17.73 -10.61 -4.73
C ILE A 35 16.77 -9.47 -5.06
N LEU A 36 16.62 -9.19 -6.34
CA LEU A 36 15.64 -8.24 -6.84
C LEU A 36 14.33 -8.98 -7.11
N VAL A 37 13.33 -8.74 -6.26
CA VAL A 37 11.97 -9.26 -6.46
C VAL A 37 11.21 -8.23 -7.29
N ASP A 38 10.50 -8.60 -8.36
CA ASP A 38 9.60 -7.68 -9.09
C ASP A 38 8.22 -7.58 -8.43
N ASP A 39 7.74 -8.72 -7.93
CA ASP A 39 6.43 -8.89 -7.32
C ASP A 39 5.30 -8.61 -8.34
N TRP A 40 4.54 -7.53 -8.19
CA TRP A 40 3.45 -7.15 -9.10
C TRP A 40 3.79 -5.96 -10.01
N ARG A 41 4.98 -5.37 -9.88
CA ARG A 41 5.28 -4.03 -10.41
C ARG A 41 5.36 -3.98 -11.93
N THR A 42 6.07 -4.92 -12.55
CA THR A 42 6.18 -4.95 -14.01
C THR A 42 4.83 -5.22 -14.66
N LYS A 43 4.02 -6.11 -14.06
CA LYS A 43 2.65 -6.39 -14.51
C LYS A 43 1.78 -5.12 -14.44
N ALA A 44 1.80 -4.42 -13.32
CA ALA A 44 1.03 -3.20 -13.12
C ALA A 44 1.31 -2.11 -14.15
N PHE A 45 2.58 -1.98 -14.54
CA PHE A 45 3.02 -1.01 -15.54
C PHE A 45 2.60 -1.41 -16.96
N LYS A 46 2.78 -2.69 -17.34
CA LYS A 46 2.49 -3.19 -18.68
C LYS A 46 1.00 -3.26 -18.99
N GLU A 47 0.19 -3.67 -18.01
CA GLU A 47 -1.26 -3.87 -18.17
C GLU A 47 -2.07 -2.62 -17.85
N ASP A 48 -1.42 -1.49 -17.56
CA ASP A 48 -2.05 -0.21 -17.19
C ASP A 48 -3.11 -0.35 -16.09
N THR A 49 -2.77 -1.11 -15.05
CA THR A 49 -3.70 -1.46 -13.98
C THR A 49 -4.14 -0.24 -13.15
N ILE A 50 -5.29 -0.35 -12.48
CA ILE A 50 -5.82 0.70 -11.60
C ILE A 50 -4.86 1.12 -10.48
N TYR A 51 -3.93 0.23 -10.08
CA TYR A 51 -2.96 0.46 -9.02
C TYR A 51 -1.57 0.84 -9.55
N LYS A 52 -1.41 1.10 -10.85
CA LYS A 52 -0.14 1.58 -11.45
C LYS A 52 0.38 2.86 -10.79
N GLU A 53 -0.51 3.78 -10.42
CA GLU A 53 -0.15 5.01 -9.71
C GLU A 53 0.57 4.73 -8.39
N PHE A 54 0.30 3.58 -7.78
CA PHE A 54 0.95 3.14 -6.54
C PHE A 54 2.45 2.88 -6.71
N LEU A 55 2.96 2.71 -7.95
CA LEU A 55 4.39 2.56 -8.25
C LEU A 55 5.21 3.82 -7.93
N LYS A 56 4.58 5.00 -7.84
CA LYS A 56 5.24 6.25 -7.45
C LYS A 56 5.50 6.32 -5.93
N CYS A 57 4.87 5.43 -5.15
CA CYS A 57 4.90 5.48 -3.69
C CYS A 57 6.33 5.31 -3.14
N ILE A 58 6.78 6.32 -2.40
CA ILE A 58 8.10 6.33 -1.71
C ILE A 58 8.02 5.81 -0.26
N GLY A 59 6.90 5.24 0.17
CA GLY A 59 6.76 4.66 1.51
C GLY A 59 6.78 5.67 2.68
N CYS A 60 6.54 6.96 2.42
CA CYS A 60 6.57 8.01 3.46
C CYS A 60 5.44 7.92 4.50
N ARG A 61 4.35 7.21 4.19
CA ARG A 61 3.16 7.01 5.05
C ARG A 61 2.38 8.26 5.43
N THR A 62 2.61 9.41 4.79
CA THR A 62 1.79 10.63 5.03
C THR A 62 0.30 10.35 4.83
N CYS A 63 -0.05 9.57 3.80
CA CYS A 63 -1.42 9.14 3.52
C CYS A 63 -2.11 8.47 4.72
N ASN A 64 -1.40 7.63 5.48
CA ASN A 64 -1.95 6.98 6.68
C ASN A 64 -2.21 7.98 7.80
N PHE A 65 -1.29 8.92 7.99
CA PHE A 65 -1.38 9.90 9.08
C PHE A 65 -2.52 10.90 8.89
N THR A 66 -2.75 11.34 7.63
CA THR A 66 -3.85 12.25 7.27
C THR A 66 -5.19 11.54 7.05
N CYS A 67 -5.21 10.21 7.01
CA CYS A 67 -6.43 9.44 6.74
C CYS A 67 -7.37 9.46 7.94
N THR A 68 -8.60 9.93 7.72
CA THR A 68 -9.66 9.90 8.73
C THR A 68 -10.08 8.48 9.09
N ALA A 69 -10.14 7.57 8.11
CA ALA A 69 -10.45 6.16 8.33
C ALA A 69 -9.37 5.46 9.17
N SER A 70 -8.08 5.64 8.85
CA SER A 70 -7.00 5.07 9.67
C SER A 70 -7.02 5.61 11.10
N ARG A 71 -7.37 6.89 11.30
CA ARG A 71 -7.51 7.49 12.64
C ARG A 71 -8.71 6.95 13.42
N ALA A 72 -9.83 6.66 12.74
CA ALA A 72 -11.05 6.17 13.37
C ALA A 72 -10.98 4.68 13.70
N PHE A 73 -10.46 3.87 12.78
CA PHE A 73 -10.51 2.41 12.85
C PHE A 73 -9.19 1.76 13.24
N GLY A 74 -8.07 2.49 13.21
CA GLY A 74 -6.77 1.99 13.60
C GLY A 74 -6.38 0.72 12.84
N ASN A 75 -6.10 -0.35 13.60
CA ASN A 75 -5.69 -1.66 13.07
C ASN A 75 -6.82 -2.47 12.42
N ILE A 76 -8.07 -2.01 12.47
CA ILE A 76 -9.18 -2.64 11.74
C ILE A 76 -9.12 -2.25 10.25
N TYR A 77 -8.70 -1.01 9.94
CA TYR A 77 -8.47 -0.55 8.57
C TYR A 77 -7.01 -0.85 8.18
N ALA A 78 -6.69 -2.14 8.08
CA ALA A 78 -5.35 -2.64 7.85
C ALA A 78 -5.38 -4.07 7.29
N SER A 79 -4.26 -4.48 6.70
CA SER A 79 -4.02 -5.83 6.18
C SER A 79 -2.71 -6.39 6.74
N LYS A 80 -2.43 -7.66 6.45
CA LYS A 80 -1.11 -8.26 6.69
C LYS A 80 0.03 -7.57 5.92
N TYR A 81 -0.29 -6.78 4.89
CA TYR A 81 0.68 -6.07 4.05
C TYR A 81 0.90 -4.60 4.45
N GLY A 82 0.14 -4.08 5.42
CA GLY A 82 0.28 -2.70 5.86
C GLY A 82 -0.98 -2.12 6.48
N LEU A 83 -0.83 -0.91 7.02
CA LEU A 83 -1.93 -0.15 7.60
C LEU A 83 -2.63 0.68 6.53
N GLY A 84 -3.92 0.96 6.74
CA GLY A 84 -4.69 1.87 5.93
C GLY A 84 -4.89 1.47 4.47
N ALA A 85 -5.14 2.49 3.65
CA ALA A 85 -5.47 2.35 2.24
C ALA A 85 -4.38 1.61 1.45
N ASP A 86 -3.11 1.87 1.72
CA ASP A 86 -1.99 1.21 1.04
C ASP A 86 -1.90 -0.28 1.40
N GLY A 87 -2.19 -0.64 2.66
CA GLY A 87 -2.33 -2.03 3.06
C GLY A 87 -3.43 -2.75 2.30
N ILE A 88 -4.62 -2.15 2.23
CA ILE A 88 -5.78 -2.75 1.55
C ILE A 88 -5.55 -2.92 0.05
N ILE A 89 -4.91 -1.95 -0.60
CA ILE A 89 -4.53 -2.07 -2.02
C ILE A 89 -3.54 -3.24 -2.21
N ARG A 90 -2.59 -3.43 -1.29
CA ARG A 90 -1.69 -4.61 -1.34
C ARG A 90 -2.44 -5.91 -1.09
N ALA A 91 -3.39 -5.95 -0.16
CA ALA A 91 -4.26 -7.11 0.04
C ALA A 91 -5.03 -7.48 -1.24
N TYR A 92 -5.59 -6.48 -1.93
CA TYR A 92 -6.23 -6.67 -3.24
C TYR A 92 -5.26 -7.28 -4.26
N ILE A 93 -4.04 -6.75 -4.38
CA ILE A 93 -3.05 -7.20 -5.35
C ILE A 93 -2.61 -8.67 -5.10
N HIS A 94 -2.44 -9.06 -3.84
CA HIS A 94 -1.86 -10.36 -3.50
C HIS A 94 -2.89 -11.46 -3.21
N ASP A 95 -3.98 -11.10 -2.53
CA ASP A 95 -4.97 -12.05 -2.02
C ASP A 95 -6.35 -11.88 -2.67
N GLY A 96 -6.53 -10.88 -3.53
CA GLY A 96 -7.77 -10.65 -4.28
C GLY A 96 -8.81 -9.76 -3.58
N ILE A 97 -9.98 -9.65 -4.21
CA ILE A 97 -11.02 -8.69 -3.84
C ILE A 97 -11.64 -8.98 -2.46
N GLU A 98 -11.82 -10.25 -2.12
CA GLU A 98 -12.38 -10.68 -0.84
C GLU A 98 -11.50 -10.25 0.33
N ALA A 99 -10.18 -10.36 0.17
CA ALA A 99 -9.22 -9.93 1.18
C ALA A 99 -9.29 -8.41 1.39
N ALA A 100 -9.35 -7.64 0.31
CA ALA A 100 -9.50 -6.19 0.40
C ALA A 100 -10.79 -5.78 1.13
N VAL A 101 -11.91 -6.44 0.84
CA VAL A 101 -13.18 -6.21 1.53
C VAL A 101 -13.09 -6.52 3.01
N LYS A 102 -12.51 -7.67 3.36
CA LYS A 102 -12.29 -8.09 4.75
C LYS A 102 -11.41 -7.10 5.52
N ASP A 103 -10.37 -6.58 4.88
CA ASP A 103 -9.38 -5.68 5.47
C ASP A 103 -9.83 -4.21 5.50
N GLY A 104 -11.09 -3.93 5.10
CA GLY A 104 -11.75 -2.65 5.32
C GLY A 104 -11.86 -1.76 4.09
N LEU A 105 -11.87 -2.30 2.86
CA LEU A 105 -12.07 -1.54 1.62
C LEU A 105 -13.17 -0.47 1.71
N PHE A 106 -14.29 -0.79 2.35
CA PHE A 106 -15.45 0.09 2.47
C PHE A 106 -15.34 1.17 3.55
N PHE A 107 -14.31 1.18 4.39
CA PHE A 107 -14.08 2.23 5.38
C PHE A 107 -13.48 3.51 4.81
N CYS A 108 -12.87 3.44 3.62
CA CYS A 108 -12.38 4.63 2.94
C CYS A 108 -13.54 5.59 2.63
N THR A 109 -13.47 6.82 3.11
CA THR A 109 -14.51 7.85 2.89
C THR A 109 -14.41 8.53 1.53
N GLY A 110 -13.31 8.33 0.79
CA GLY A 110 -13.07 9.00 -0.49
C GLY A 110 -12.74 10.49 -0.37
N CYS A 111 -12.24 10.96 0.80
CA CYS A 111 -11.93 12.38 1.03
C CYS A 111 -10.69 12.91 0.31
N GLU A 112 -9.95 12.06 -0.40
CA GLU A 112 -8.75 12.42 -1.19
C GLU A 112 -7.60 13.12 -0.43
N ASN A 113 -7.62 13.16 0.90
CA ASN A 113 -6.48 13.64 1.71
C ASN A 113 -5.16 12.93 1.32
N CYS A 114 -5.24 11.65 0.96
CA CYS A 114 -4.11 10.88 0.48
C CYS A 114 -3.46 11.48 -0.78
N LEU A 115 -4.22 12.13 -1.67
CA LEU A 115 -3.69 12.83 -2.84
C LEU A 115 -3.10 14.18 -2.44
N HIS A 116 -3.86 15.00 -1.71
CA HIS A 116 -3.47 16.37 -1.36
C HIS A 116 -2.19 16.45 -0.50
N TRP A 117 -1.94 15.44 0.34
CA TRP A 117 -0.75 15.39 1.19
C TRP A 117 0.35 14.46 0.67
N CYS A 118 0.17 13.82 -0.50
CA CYS A 118 1.21 12.97 -1.07
C CYS A 118 2.30 13.82 -1.72
N PRO A 119 3.59 13.67 -1.34
CA PRO A 119 4.70 14.40 -1.98
C PRO A 119 4.94 13.97 -3.43
N VAL A 120 4.38 12.82 -3.84
CA VAL A 120 4.52 12.22 -5.17
C VAL A 120 3.16 12.00 -5.85
N SER A 121 2.13 12.69 -5.37
CA SER A 121 0.79 12.81 -5.98
C SER A 121 0.06 11.48 -6.26
N VAL A 122 0.21 10.48 -5.38
CA VAL A 122 -0.54 9.22 -5.46
C VAL A 122 -1.96 9.39 -4.92
N ASN A 123 -2.98 9.13 -5.74
CA ASN A 123 -4.38 9.14 -5.32
C ASN A 123 -4.87 7.73 -4.91
N LEU A 124 -4.74 7.36 -3.64
CA LEU A 124 -5.24 6.07 -3.15
C LEU A 124 -6.78 5.99 -3.11
N ALA A 125 -7.46 7.12 -3.01
CA ALA A 125 -8.92 7.15 -2.94
C ALA A 125 -9.56 6.72 -4.27
N GLU A 126 -9.01 7.16 -5.41
CA GLU A 126 -9.50 6.74 -6.73
C GLU A 126 -9.20 5.26 -7.02
N VAL A 127 -8.04 4.74 -6.56
CA VAL A 127 -7.73 3.30 -6.62
C VAL A 127 -8.77 2.50 -5.82
N LEU A 128 -9.01 2.87 -4.56
CA LEU A 128 -10.00 2.19 -3.71
C LEU A 128 -11.42 2.29 -4.26
N LYS A 129 -11.79 3.42 -4.88
CA LYS A 129 -13.09 3.58 -5.55
C LYS A 129 -13.24 2.60 -6.71
N SER A 130 -12.19 2.37 -7.49
CA SER A 130 -12.19 1.38 -8.56
C SER A 130 -12.32 -0.04 -8.02
N ILE A 131 -11.57 -0.39 -6.96
CA ILE A 131 -11.68 -1.68 -6.28
C ILE A 131 -13.10 -1.87 -5.68
N LYS A 132 -13.70 -0.81 -5.11
CA LYS A 132 -15.10 -0.87 -4.60
C LYS A 132 -16.11 -1.18 -5.71
N LYS A 133 -15.93 -0.63 -6.92
CA LYS A 133 -16.81 -0.95 -8.06
C LYS A 133 -16.73 -2.43 -8.41
N GLU A 134 -15.52 -2.98 -8.43
CA GLU A 134 -15.30 -4.42 -8.65
C GLU A 134 -15.95 -5.27 -7.55
N ALA A 135 -15.72 -4.93 -6.27
CA ALA A 135 -16.35 -5.62 -5.13
C ALA A 135 -17.89 -5.63 -5.22
N ILE A 136 -18.50 -4.51 -5.64
CA ILE A 136 -19.95 -4.43 -5.82
C ILE A 136 -20.40 -5.35 -6.96
N GLY A 137 -19.66 -5.37 -8.09
CA GLY A 137 -19.93 -6.28 -9.20
C GLY A 137 -19.82 -7.76 -8.83
N ALA A 138 -18.91 -8.10 -7.90
CA ALA A 138 -18.75 -9.42 -7.33
C ALA A 138 -19.77 -9.77 -6.22
N GLY A 139 -20.67 -8.86 -5.85
CA GLY A 139 -21.67 -9.07 -4.80
C GLY A 139 -21.12 -8.99 -3.37
N LEU A 140 -19.89 -8.50 -3.19
CA LEU A 140 -19.20 -8.34 -1.89
C LEU A 140 -19.53 -6.99 -1.22
N CYS A 141 -20.67 -6.40 -1.56
CA CYS A 141 -21.14 -5.14 -1.02
C CYS A 141 -21.62 -5.32 0.44
N PRO A 142 -21.21 -4.46 1.38
CA PRO A 142 -21.73 -4.49 2.75
C PRO A 142 -23.26 -4.41 2.79
N PRO A 143 -23.94 -5.15 3.69
CA PRO A 143 -25.40 -5.21 3.72
C PRO A 143 -26.11 -3.84 3.72
N PRO A 144 -25.69 -2.84 4.52
CA PRO A 144 -26.35 -1.53 4.52
C PRO A 144 -26.32 -0.83 3.15
N LEU A 145 -25.22 -0.96 2.41
CA LEU A 145 -25.08 -0.33 1.09
C LEU A 145 -25.96 -0.99 0.03
N LYS A 146 -26.18 -2.30 0.15
CA LYS A 146 -27.08 -3.05 -0.73
C LYS A 146 -28.53 -2.61 -0.56
N GLU A 147 -28.96 -2.31 0.67
CA GLU A 147 -30.29 -1.78 0.96
C GLU A 147 -30.48 -0.39 0.33
N TYR A 148 -29.52 0.51 0.53
CA TYR A 148 -29.55 1.84 -0.10
C TYR A 148 -29.64 1.75 -1.62
N GLN A 149 -28.87 0.85 -2.24
CA GLN A 149 -28.92 0.65 -3.69
C GLN A 149 -30.33 0.22 -4.15
N GLN A 150 -30.98 -0.71 -3.44
CA GLN A 150 -32.32 -1.17 -3.78
C GLN A 150 -33.37 -0.07 -3.60
N LYS A 151 -33.28 0.71 -2.52
CA LYS A 151 -34.14 1.88 -2.27
C LYS A 151 -34.00 2.94 -3.35
N ILE A 152 -32.77 3.24 -3.79
CA ILE A 152 -32.53 4.16 -4.92
C ILE A 152 -33.19 3.63 -6.21
N LEU A 153 -33.06 2.35 -6.51
CA LEU A 153 -33.64 1.77 -7.74
C LEU A 153 -35.17 1.74 -7.72
N LYS A 154 -35.77 1.41 -6.58
CA LYS A 154 -37.23 1.27 -6.43
C LYS A 154 -37.93 2.60 -6.17
N GLU A 155 -37.39 3.41 -5.27
CA GLU A 155 -38.05 4.58 -4.69
C GLU A 155 -37.43 5.91 -5.14
N LYS A 156 -36.32 5.85 -5.88
CA LYS A 156 -35.51 7.02 -6.26
C LYS A 156 -35.05 7.86 -5.07
N ASN A 157 -35.02 7.26 -3.87
CA ASN A 157 -34.60 7.91 -2.63
C ASN A 157 -33.90 6.87 -1.73
N PRO A 158 -32.65 7.11 -1.29
CA PRO A 158 -31.95 6.18 -0.39
C PRO A 158 -32.49 6.18 1.06
N PHE A 159 -33.19 7.23 1.49
CA PHE A 159 -33.61 7.43 2.88
C PHE A 159 -35.09 7.13 3.14
N LYS A 160 -35.88 6.91 2.09
CA LYS A 160 -37.20 6.29 2.23
C LYS A 160 -37.00 4.79 2.34
#